data_AF-A0A0F1AP96-F1
#
_entry.id   AF-A0A0F1AP96-F1
#
_cell.length_a   1.000
_cell.length_b   1.000
_cell.length_c   1.000
_cell.angle_alpha   90.00
_cell.angle_beta   90.00
_cell.angle_gamma   90.00
#
_symmetry.space_group_name_H-M   'P 1'
#
loop_
_entity.id
_entity.type
_entity.pdbx_description
1 polymer ?
#
loop_
_entity_poly.entity_id
_entity_poly.type
_entity_poly.pdbx_seq_one_letter_code
_entity_poly.pdbx_strand_id
1 'polypeptide(L)'
;MNDEELELARAEAMKADRCFSKGRLRDEFRMKPKPGVEPVSFYKNGYGGQFGVYRIADCQPMRRRGCSPASQKQIRAQSILSVKARMRSNLAKASVMAQRWVALEPLVLDTETTGLGERDQVIELAVTDIRGAVLLCTRLRPTVEIDPQAMGVHGITETELSNEPTWTQVAPALARLLSGRHLVIFNSSFDSRMLRQTASAFGDQLSWWQEQNCLCAMKLAADAFGSTNRHGTISLADATCEAGVSWKGRAHSAATDAIATADLVTEIAKVQRDLVVQLQELQSKGNLE
;
A
#
# COMPACT_ATOMS: atom_id res chain seq x y z
N MET A 1 -27.11 -27.67 -5.79
CA MET A 1 -27.90 -28.90 -5.87
C MET A 1 -27.66 -29.70 -4.62
N ASN A 2 -28.69 -29.84 -3.78
CA ASN A 2 -28.62 -30.74 -2.64
C ASN A 2 -28.64 -32.21 -3.12
N ASP A 3 -28.47 -33.15 -2.21
CA ASP A 3 -28.32 -34.56 -2.59
C ASP A 3 -29.60 -35.16 -3.19
N GLU A 4 -30.78 -34.72 -2.73
CA GLU A 4 -32.07 -35.20 -3.24
C GLU A 4 -32.33 -34.70 -4.66
N GLU A 5 -32.05 -33.44 -4.94
CA GLU A 5 -32.13 -32.84 -6.28
C GLU A 5 -31.18 -33.54 -7.26
N LEU A 6 -29.98 -33.94 -6.80
CA LEU A 6 -28.98 -34.62 -7.62
C LEU A 6 -29.43 -36.04 -8.00
N GLU A 7 -30.00 -36.80 -7.06
CA GLU A 7 -30.53 -38.13 -7.37
C GLU A 7 -31.77 -38.06 -8.28
N LEU A 8 -32.66 -37.07 -8.06
CA LEU A 8 -33.80 -36.85 -8.95
C LEU A 8 -33.35 -36.52 -10.37
N ALA A 9 -32.40 -35.61 -10.54
CA ALA A 9 -31.85 -35.23 -11.84
C ALA A 9 -31.22 -36.43 -12.57
N ARG A 10 -30.55 -37.33 -11.85
CA ARG A 10 -30.02 -38.58 -12.42
C ARG A 10 -31.14 -39.51 -12.85
N ALA A 11 -32.14 -39.72 -12.00
CA ALA A 11 -33.26 -40.62 -12.28
C ALA A 11 -34.06 -40.15 -13.51
N GLU A 12 -34.34 -38.85 -13.61
CA GLU A 12 -35.01 -38.25 -14.77
C GLU A 12 -34.17 -38.40 -16.06
N ALA A 13 -32.87 -38.13 -15.97
CA ALA A 13 -31.97 -38.26 -17.11
C ALA A 13 -31.80 -39.72 -17.57
N MET A 14 -31.80 -40.68 -16.63
CA MET A 14 -31.81 -42.12 -16.94
C MET A 14 -33.13 -42.55 -17.58
N LYS A 15 -34.28 -42.10 -17.05
CA LYS A 15 -35.60 -42.40 -17.60
C LYS A 15 -35.76 -41.88 -19.04
N ALA A 16 -35.15 -40.74 -19.35
CA ALA A 16 -35.15 -40.14 -20.67
C ALA A 16 -34.01 -40.62 -21.59
N ASP A 17 -33.25 -41.65 -21.19
CA ASP A 17 -32.10 -42.22 -21.92
C ASP A 17 -31.10 -41.17 -22.46
N ARG A 18 -30.83 -40.14 -21.66
CA ARG A 18 -30.02 -38.99 -22.09
C ARG A 18 -28.54 -39.35 -22.18
N CYS A 19 -27.88 -38.74 -23.16
CA CYS A 19 -26.46 -38.90 -23.42
C CYS A 19 -25.70 -37.61 -23.11
N PHE A 20 -24.55 -37.72 -22.45
CA PHE A 20 -23.77 -36.56 -22.00
C PHE A 20 -22.27 -36.77 -22.23
N SER A 21 -21.53 -35.68 -22.45
CA SER A 21 -20.07 -35.72 -22.45
C SER A 21 -19.55 -36.00 -21.03
N LYS A 22 -18.31 -36.52 -20.93
CA LYS A 22 -17.64 -36.74 -19.62
C LYS A 22 -17.66 -35.50 -18.72
N GLY A 23 -17.51 -34.30 -19.29
CA GLY A 23 -17.57 -33.05 -18.54
C GLY A 23 -18.95 -32.81 -17.94
N ARG A 24 -20.01 -32.91 -18.75
CA ARG A 24 -21.39 -32.74 -18.28
C ARG A 24 -21.79 -33.79 -17.26
N LEU A 25 -21.40 -35.06 -17.44
CA LEU A 25 -21.61 -36.12 -16.45
C LEU A 25 -20.97 -35.77 -15.09
N ARG A 26 -19.75 -35.26 -15.11
CA ARG A 26 -19.03 -34.86 -13.88
C ARG A 26 -19.67 -33.65 -13.22
N ASP A 27 -20.05 -32.64 -14.00
CA ASP A 27 -20.42 -31.33 -13.49
C ASP A 27 -21.90 -31.25 -13.10
N GLU A 28 -22.79 -31.85 -13.90
CA GLU A 28 -24.24 -31.85 -13.65
C GLU A 28 -24.69 -33.04 -12.79
N PHE A 29 -24.10 -34.22 -13.00
CA PHE A 29 -24.60 -35.45 -12.38
C PHE A 29 -23.63 -36.08 -11.38
N ARG A 30 -22.40 -35.54 -11.24
CA ARG A 30 -21.33 -36.18 -10.45
C ARG A 30 -21.17 -37.66 -10.80
N MET A 31 -21.28 -38.01 -12.09
CA MET A 31 -21.15 -39.37 -12.63
C MET A 31 -19.93 -39.48 -13.54
N LYS A 32 -19.48 -40.71 -13.76
CA LYS A 32 -18.46 -41.06 -14.75
C LYS A 32 -18.85 -42.36 -15.48
N PRO A 33 -18.42 -42.58 -16.74
CA PRO A 33 -18.64 -43.85 -17.42
C PRO A 33 -18.09 -45.03 -16.62
N LYS A 34 -18.80 -46.17 -16.62
CA LYS A 34 -18.27 -47.42 -16.04
C LYS A 34 -17.01 -47.85 -16.78
N PRO A 35 -16.06 -48.55 -16.13
CA PRO A 35 -14.88 -49.07 -16.80
C PRO A 35 -15.26 -49.93 -18.02
N GLY A 36 -14.61 -49.70 -19.17
CA GLY A 36 -14.85 -50.45 -20.41
C GLY A 36 -16.03 -49.98 -21.26
N VAL A 37 -16.78 -48.94 -20.86
CA VAL A 37 -17.85 -48.37 -21.68
C VAL A 37 -17.27 -47.46 -22.77
N GLU A 38 -17.55 -47.79 -24.03
CA GLU A 38 -17.25 -46.96 -25.20
C GLU A 38 -18.28 -45.83 -25.37
N PRO A 39 -17.89 -44.66 -25.93
CA PRO A 39 -18.83 -43.57 -26.19
C PRO A 39 -19.83 -43.95 -27.29
N VAL A 40 -21.09 -43.56 -27.12
CA VAL A 40 -22.15 -43.79 -28.12
C VAL A 40 -22.05 -42.83 -29.31
N SER A 41 -21.43 -41.68 -29.10
CA SER A 41 -21.15 -40.70 -30.16
C SER A 41 -20.04 -39.76 -29.73
N PHE A 42 -19.61 -38.89 -30.63
CA PHE A 42 -18.63 -37.86 -30.34
C PHE A 42 -19.21 -36.47 -30.61
N TYR A 43 -19.05 -35.59 -29.64
CA TYR A 43 -19.32 -34.16 -29.77
C TYR A 43 -18.03 -33.43 -30.13
N LYS A 44 -18.06 -32.61 -31.19
CA LYS A 44 -16.94 -31.73 -31.57
C LYS A 44 -17.28 -30.30 -31.19
N ASN A 45 -16.39 -29.64 -30.45
CA ASN A 45 -16.57 -28.23 -30.09
C ASN A 45 -16.07 -27.29 -31.21
N GLY A 46 -16.38 -26.00 -31.11
CA GLY A 46 -15.95 -24.98 -32.07
C GLY A 46 -14.43 -24.74 -32.13
N TYR A 47 -13.66 -25.29 -31.19
CA TYR A 47 -12.20 -25.20 -31.11
C TYR A 47 -11.50 -26.48 -31.62
N GLY A 48 -12.23 -27.39 -32.26
CA GLY A 48 -11.68 -28.61 -32.86
C GLY A 48 -11.50 -29.79 -31.89
N GLY A 49 -11.80 -29.63 -30.61
CA GLY A 49 -11.76 -30.70 -29.62
C GLY A 49 -12.93 -31.67 -29.77
N GLN A 50 -12.65 -32.98 -29.70
CA GLN A 50 -13.63 -34.05 -29.82
C GLN A 50 -13.80 -34.79 -28.49
N PHE A 51 -15.03 -34.94 -28.03
CA PHE A 51 -15.36 -35.51 -26.72
C PHE A 51 -16.36 -36.64 -26.86
N GLY A 52 -16.05 -37.80 -26.27
CA GLY A 52 -16.99 -38.92 -26.22
C GLY A 52 -18.24 -38.57 -25.40
N VAL A 53 -19.39 -38.97 -25.92
CA VAL A 53 -20.72 -38.85 -25.31
C VAL A 53 -21.15 -40.23 -24.86
N TYR A 54 -21.67 -40.34 -23.64
CA TYR A 54 -22.00 -41.60 -22.99
C TYR A 54 -23.46 -41.57 -22.53
N ARG A 55 -24.15 -42.70 -22.62
CA ARG A 55 -25.46 -42.88 -21.99
C ARG A 55 -25.29 -42.80 -20.48
N ILE A 56 -26.17 -42.05 -19.82
CA ILE A 56 -26.10 -41.90 -18.37
C ILE A 56 -26.37 -43.24 -17.64
N ALA A 57 -27.14 -44.16 -18.24
CA ALA A 57 -27.37 -45.51 -17.71
C ALA A 57 -26.09 -46.37 -17.64
N ASP A 58 -25.12 -46.12 -18.52
CA ASP A 58 -23.82 -46.80 -18.55
C ASP A 58 -22.77 -46.11 -17.65
N CYS A 59 -23.20 -45.09 -16.91
CA CYS A 59 -22.36 -44.37 -15.98
C CYS A 59 -22.60 -44.84 -14.54
N GLN A 60 -21.65 -44.52 -13.67
CA GLN A 60 -21.72 -44.77 -12.23
C GLN A 60 -21.47 -43.46 -11.46
N PRO A 61 -22.07 -43.28 -10.28
CA PRO A 61 -21.75 -42.15 -9.41
C PRO A 61 -20.26 -42.08 -9.11
N MET A 62 -19.72 -40.86 -9.10
CA MET A 62 -18.36 -40.62 -8.63
C MET A 62 -18.32 -40.74 -7.11
N ARG A 63 -17.22 -41.30 -6.58
CA ARG A 63 -16.99 -41.33 -5.14
C ARG A 63 -17.05 -39.90 -4.60
N ARG A 64 -17.89 -39.67 -3.58
CA ARG A 64 -17.88 -38.40 -2.86
C ARG A 64 -16.48 -38.20 -2.29
N ARG A 65 -15.78 -37.17 -2.75
CA ARG A 65 -14.66 -36.63 -1.99
C ARG A 65 -15.30 -35.94 -0.80
N GLY A 66 -15.28 -36.59 0.38
CA GLY A 66 -15.46 -35.85 1.61
C GLY A 66 -14.37 -34.78 1.63
N CYS A 67 -14.76 -33.51 1.59
CA CYS A 67 -13.82 -32.43 1.89
C CYS A 67 -13.58 -32.53 3.40
N SER A 68 -12.70 -33.44 3.81
CA SER A 68 -12.27 -33.46 5.21
C SER A 68 -11.64 -32.10 5.50
N PRO A 69 -11.91 -31.49 6.67
CA PRO A 69 -11.22 -30.27 7.05
C PRO A 69 -9.72 -30.43 6.87
N ALA A 70 -9.06 -29.37 6.41
CA ALA A 70 -7.61 -29.39 6.23
C ALA A 70 -6.94 -29.79 7.56
N SER A 71 -5.97 -30.71 7.49
CA SER A 71 -5.21 -31.07 8.69
C SER A 71 -4.45 -29.85 9.23
N GLN A 72 -4.11 -29.84 10.51
CA GLN A 72 -3.30 -28.77 11.11
C GLN A 72 -2.00 -28.53 10.31
N LYS A 73 -1.38 -29.62 9.80
CA LYS A 73 -0.21 -29.55 8.91
C LYS A 73 -0.52 -28.81 7.60
N GLN A 74 -1.67 -29.08 6.97
CA GLN A 74 -2.09 -28.40 5.75
C GLN A 74 -2.42 -26.91 5.98
N ILE A 75 -3.17 -26.60 7.04
CA ILE A 75 -3.51 -25.21 7.43
C ILE A 75 -2.24 -24.41 7.63
N ARG A 76 -1.28 -24.96 8.38
CA ARG A 76 -0.01 -24.31 8.65
C ARG A 76 0.85 -24.13 7.40
N ALA A 77 0.95 -25.14 6.54
CA ALA A 77 1.69 -25.02 5.29
C ALA A 77 1.13 -23.89 4.41
N GLN A 78 -0.20 -23.75 4.38
CA GLN A 78 -0.86 -22.63 3.71
C GLN A 78 -0.54 -21.29 4.38
N SER A 79 -0.54 -21.19 5.72
CA SER A 79 -0.15 -19.98 6.44
C SER A 79 1.30 -19.56 6.14
N ILE A 80 2.25 -20.50 6.17
CA ILE A 80 3.66 -20.24 5.83
C ILE A 80 3.78 -19.74 4.38
N LEU A 81 3.07 -20.36 3.45
CA LEU A 81 3.09 -19.95 2.04
C LEU A 81 2.53 -18.53 1.88
N SER A 82 1.46 -18.19 2.60
CA SER A 82 0.86 -16.85 2.62
C SER A 82 1.85 -15.80 3.13
N VAL A 83 2.54 -16.05 4.26
CA VAL A 83 3.56 -15.14 4.79
C VAL A 83 4.71 -14.96 3.79
N LYS A 84 5.22 -16.06 3.21
CA LYS A 84 6.27 -16.00 2.17
C LYS A 84 5.84 -15.24 0.91
N ALA A 85 4.55 -15.29 0.56
CA ALA A 85 4.01 -14.47 -0.53
C ALA A 85 4.01 -12.98 -0.17
N ARG A 86 3.54 -12.63 1.04
CA ARG A 86 3.54 -11.24 1.56
C ARG A 86 4.94 -10.66 1.66
N MET A 87 5.95 -11.46 2.05
CA MET A 87 7.35 -11.03 2.07
C MET A 87 7.93 -10.68 0.70
N ARG A 88 7.29 -11.10 -0.40
CA ARG A 88 7.68 -10.75 -1.78
C ARG A 88 6.89 -9.55 -2.34
N SER A 89 5.94 -9.02 -1.57
CA SER A 89 5.12 -7.87 -1.97
C SER A 89 5.95 -6.59 -2.08
N ASN A 90 5.43 -5.58 -2.77
CA ASN A 90 6.11 -4.29 -2.88
C ASN A 90 6.20 -3.58 -1.52
N LEU A 91 5.15 -3.66 -0.70
CA LEU A 91 5.16 -3.17 0.68
C LEU A 91 6.31 -3.78 1.51
N ALA A 92 6.55 -5.09 1.41
CA ALA A 92 7.65 -5.75 2.12
C ALA A 92 9.03 -5.28 1.61
N LYS A 93 9.18 -5.02 0.31
CA LYS A 93 10.42 -4.46 -0.26
C LYS A 93 10.64 -3.01 0.17
N ALA A 94 9.60 -2.18 0.14
CA ALA A 94 9.63 -0.81 0.61
C ALA A 94 9.95 -0.74 2.12
N SER A 95 9.42 -1.69 2.91
CA SER A 95 9.72 -1.84 4.33
C SER A 95 11.22 -1.99 4.62
N VAL A 96 11.96 -2.75 3.80
CA VAL A 96 13.42 -2.86 3.94
C VAL A 96 14.12 -1.52 3.72
N MET A 97 13.65 -0.72 2.75
CA MET A 97 14.17 0.63 2.53
C MET A 97 13.83 1.55 3.72
N ALA A 98 12.58 1.54 4.18
CA ALA A 98 12.13 2.34 5.31
C ALA A 98 12.90 2.02 6.60
N GLN A 99 13.24 0.74 6.85
CA GLN A 99 14.11 0.36 7.97
C GLN A 99 15.49 1.01 7.89
N ARG A 100 16.09 1.08 6.70
CA ARG A 100 17.37 1.79 6.51
C ARG A 100 17.20 3.27 6.79
N TRP A 101 16.10 3.89 6.36
CA TRP A 101 15.83 5.30 6.65
C TRP A 101 15.70 5.54 8.14
N VAL A 102 14.88 4.77 8.86
CA VAL A 102 14.72 4.90 10.32
C VAL A 102 16.06 4.74 11.05
N ALA A 103 16.92 3.82 10.60
CA ALA A 103 18.24 3.60 11.18
C ALA A 103 19.22 4.78 11.01
N LEU A 104 18.96 5.71 10.07
CA LEU A 104 19.74 6.95 9.91
C LEU A 104 19.34 8.03 10.93
N GLU A 105 18.32 7.78 11.76
CA GLU A 105 17.71 8.77 12.66
C GLU A 105 17.44 10.12 11.96
N PRO A 106 16.67 10.10 10.85
CA PRO A 106 16.43 11.28 10.05
C PRO A 106 15.53 12.24 10.82
N LEU A 107 15.60 13.50 10.40
CA LEU A 107 14.56 14.47 10.75
C LEU A 107 13.46 14.40 9.69
N VAL A 108 12.24 14.79 10.05
CA VAL A 108 11.13 14.90 9.12
C VAL A 108 10.77 16.37 8.97
N LEU A 109 10.64 16.83 7.74
CA LEU A 109 10.31 18.22 7.43
C LEU A 109 9.06 18.28 6.57
N ASP A 110 8.23 19.26 6.86
CA ASP A 110 7.04 19.60 6.07
C ASP A 110 6.87 21.12 6.03
N THR A 111 6.24 21.62 4.97
CA THR A 111 6.04 23.06 4.72
C THR A 111 4.62 23.36 4.26
N GLU A 112 4.07 24.47 4.78
CA GLU A 112 2.93 25.14 4.18
C GLU A 112 3.44 26.36 3.39
N THR A 113 2.79 26.67 2.27
CA THR A 113 3.30 27.61 1.28
C THR A 113 2.23 28.59 0.82
N THR A 114 2.64 29.78 0.35
CA THR A 114 1.73 30.75 -0.27
C THR A 114 1.00 30.20 -1.51
N GLY A 115 1.54 29.16 -2.15
CA GLY A 115 1.01 28.57 -3.37
C GLY A 115 1.95 27.51 -3.95
N LEU A 116 1.73 27.09 -5.20
CA LEU A 116 2.48 26.00 -5.86
C LEU A 116 3.41 26.45 -7.00
N GLY A 117 3.44 27.76 -7.28
CA GLY A 117 4.08 28.41 -8.41
C GLY A 117 5.56 28.75 -8.22
N GLU A 118 6.07 29.58 -9.12
CA GLU A 118 7.52 29.87 -9.22
C GLU A 118 8.02 30.92 -8.23
N ARG A 119 7.12 31.74 -7.68
CA ARG A 119 7.41 32.84 -6.75
C ARG A 119 6.88 32.59 -5.35
N ASP A 120 6.23 31.45 -5.14
CA ASP A 120 5.64 31.08 -3.86
C ASP A 120 6.71 30.78 -2.81
N GLN A 121 6.32 30.99 -1.56
CA GLN A 121 7.22 30.98 -0.41
C GLN A 121 6.64 30.13 0.71
N VAL A 122 7.52 29.59 1.55
CA VAL A 122 7.17 28.88 2.77
C VAL A 122 6.64 29.88 3.81
N ILE A 123 5.49 29.57 4.40
CA ILE A 123 4.81 30.39 5.41
C ILE A 123 4.63 29.66 6.75
N GLU A 124 4.71 28.34 6.77
CA GLU A 124 4.85 27.53 7.97
C GLU A 124 5.84 26.41 7.68
N LEU A 125 6.71 26.09 8.63
CA LEU A 125 7.62 24.97 8.52
C LEU A 125 7.67 24.23 9.86
N ALA A 126 7.69 22.91 9.78
CA ALA A 126 7.89 22.07 10.95
C ALA A 126 8.99 21.05 10.71
N VAL A 127 9.71 20.73 11.79
CA VAL A 127 10.74 19.70 11.82
C VAL A 127 10.47 18.81 13.02
N THR A 128 10.40 17.51 12.80
CA THR A 128 10.26 16.50 13.85
C THR A 128 11.42 15.50 13.80
N ASP A 129 11.61 14.74 14.87
CA ASP A 129 12.37 13.48 14.77
C ASP A 129 11.51 12.37 14.15
N ILE A 130 12.12 11.26 13.75
CA ILE A 130 11.39 10.11 13.18
C ILE A 130 10.37 9.46 14.13
N ARG A 131 10.35 9.84 15.43
CA ARG A 131 9.35 9.40 16.42
C ARG A 131 8.20 10.41 16.56
N GLY A 132 8.20 11.49 15.78
CA GLY A 132 7.18 12.52 15.80
C GLY A 132 7.35 13.59 16.88
N ALA A 133 8.50 13.65 17.57
CA ALA A 133 8.76 14.74 18.50
C ALA A 133 9.08 16.02 17.73
N VAL A 134 8.28 17.08 17.93
CA VAL A 134 8.47 18.38 17.26
C VAL A 134 9.70 19.09 17.82
N LEU A 135 10.67 19.36 16.95
CA LEU A 135 11.93 20.04 17.28
C LEU A 135 11.89 21.52 16.91
N LEU A 136 11.15 21.85 15.86
CA LEU A 136 10.93 23.21 15.39
C LEU A 136 9.55 23.27 14.74
N CYS A 137 8.80 24.32 15.04
CA CYS A 137 7.58 24.67 14.33
C CYS A 137 7.49 26.19 14.35
N THR A 138 7.50 26.82 13.17
CA THR A 138 7.47 28.27 13.07
C THR A 138 6.73 28.71 11.83
N ARG A 139 6.06 29.84 11.94
CA ARG A 139 5.54 30.56 10.79
C ARG A 139 6.57 31.57 10.31
N LEU A 140 6.41 32.00 9.06
CA LEU A 140 7.28 32.99 8.45
C LEU A 140 6.45 34.02 7.70
N ARG A 141 6.90 35.28 7.75
CA ARG A 141 6.31 36.35 6.95
C ARG A 141 6.84 36.29 5.51
N PRO A 142 5.99 36.04 4.50
CA PRO A 142 6.38 36.03 3.09
C PRO A 142 6.53 37.46 2.55
N THR A 143 7.07 37.58 1.33
CA THR A 143 7.11 38.84 0.56
C THR A 143 6.10 38.88 -0.60
N VAL A 144 5.23 37.86 -0.68
CA VAL A 144 4.18 37.71 -1.69
C VAL A 144 2.85 37.38 -1.02
N GLU A 145 1.75 37.65 -1.71
CA GLU A 145 0.39 37.32 -1.27
C GLU A 145 0.16 35.81 -1.22
N ILE A 146 -0.78 35.36 -0.38
CA ILE A 146 -1.18 33.96 -0.29
C ILE A 146 -2.26 33.67 -1.35
N ASP A 147 -2.05 32.65 -2.18
CA ASP A 147 -3.07 32.17 -3.10
C ASP A 147 -4.33 31.72 -2.32
N PRO A 148 -5.55 32.18 -2.70
CA PRO A 148 -6.77 31.80 -2.01
C PRO A 148 -7.02 30.29 -1.92
N GLN A 149 -6.53 29.49 -2.89
CA GLN A 149 -6.61 28.03 -2.85
C GLN A 149 -5.69 27.44 -1.79
N ALA A 150 -4.44 27.95 -1.68
CA ALA A 150 -3.52 27.52 -0.63
C ALA A 150 -4.08 27.88 0.76
N MET A 151 -4.56 29.11 0.92
CA MET A 151 -5.24 29.55 2.14
C MET A 151 -6.46 28.67 2.45
N GLY A 152 -7.21 28.21 1.45
CA GLY A 152 -8.34 27.29 1.64
C GLY A 152 -7.95 25.90 2.17
N VAL A 153 -6.70 25.48 1.94
CA VAL A 153 -6.16 24.18 2.40
C VAL A 153 -5.63 24.29 3.83
N HIS A 154 -4.64 25.16 4.06
CA HIS A 154 -3.96 25.26 5.37
C HIS A 154 -4.66 26.25 6.35
N GLY A 155 -5.41 27.22 5.83
CA GLY A 155 -6.17 28.18 6.64
C GLY A 155 -5.34 29.20 7.40
N ILE A 156 -4.16 29.56 6.87
CA ILE A 156 -3.27 30.59 7.44
C ILE A 156 -3.51 31.88 6.69
N THR A 157 -3.77 32.96 7.41
CA THR A 157 -4.06 34.27 6.83
C THR A 157 -2.84 35.19 6.82
N GLU A 158 -2.79 36.16 5.90
CA GLU A 158 -1.72 37.17 5.86
C GLU A 158 -1.63 38.00 7.16
N THR A 159 -2.78 38.22 7.81
CA THR A 159 -2.83 38.94 9.10
C THR A 159 -2.09 38.19 10.19
N GLU A 160 -2.23 36.86 10.25
CA GLU A 160 -1.47 36.00 11.18
C GLU A 160 0.04 36.07 10.94
N LEU A 161 0.48 36.23 9.68
CA LEU A 161 1.89 36.25 9.31
C LEU A 161 2.55 37.63 9.44
N SER A 162 1.77 38.70 9.61
CA SER A 162 2.27 40.09 9.57
C SER A 162 3.38 40.39 10.60
N ASN A 163 3.34 39.73 11.75
CA ASN A 163 4.29 39.88 12.86
C ASN A 163 5.23 38.68 13.04
N GLU A 164 5.13 37.67 12.17
CA GLU A 164 5.99 36.48 12.21
C GLU A 164 7.41 36.81 11.69
N PRO A 165 8.43 36.01 12.08
CA PRO A 165 9.80 36.26 11.63
C PRO A 165 9.94 36.10 10.11
N THR A 166 10.89 36.82 9.51
CA THR A 166 11.26 36.63 8.10
C THR A 166 12.19 35.42 7.95
N TRP A 167 12.37 34.96 6.70
CA TRP A 167 13.32 33.90 6.37
C TRP A 167 14.71 34.13 6.99
N THR A 168 15.24 35.35 6.89
CA THR A 168 16.57 35.73 7.42
C THR A 168 16.72 35.51 8.94
N GLN A 169 15.61 35.54 9.69
CA GLN A 169 15.61 35.30 11.14
C GLN A 169 15.51 33.81 11.47
N VAL A 170 14.83 33.02 10.63
CA VAL A 170 14.60 31.57 10.84
C VAL A 170 15.73 30.71 10.28
N ALA A 171 16.26 31.07 9.10
CA ALA A 171 17.24 30.29 8.36
C ALA A 171 18.48 29.87 9.18
N PRO A 172 19.07 30.72 10.05
CA PRO A 172 20.20 30.30 10.88
C PRO A 172 19.87 29.17 11.87
N ALA A 173 18.67 29.16 12.44
CA ALA A 173 18.23 28.09 13.33
C ALA A 173 17.95 26.80 12.55
N LEU A 174 17.31 26.92 11.38
CA LEU A 174 17.05 25.80 10.48
C LEU A 174 18.35 25.18 9.98
N ALA A 175 19.32 25.98 9.56
CA ALA A 175 20.64 25.53 9.13
C ALA A 175 21.36 24.73 10.22
N ARG A 176 21.35 25.21 11.47
CA ARG A 176 21.94 24.47 12.61
C ARG A 176 21.26 23.12 12.85
N LEU A 177 19.95 23.04 12.64
CA LEU A 177 19.18 21.83 12.87
C LEU A 177 19.36 20.80 11.74
N LEU A 178 19.38 21.24 10.48
CA LEU A 178 19.29 20.35 9.32
C LEU A 178 20.62 20.05 8.62
N SER A 179 21.66 20.87 8.81
CA SER A 179 22.93 20.71 8.09
C SER A 179 23.55 19.32 8.32
N GLY A 180 23.83 18.61 7.22
CA GLY A 180 24.43 17.28 7.25
C GLY A 180 23.51 16.16 7.75
N ARG A 181 22.23 16.44 8.04
CA ARG A 181 21.24 15.43 8.44
C ARG A 181 20.54 14.84 7.21
N HIS A 182 20.10 13.59 7.34
CA HIS A 182 19.10 13.03 6.43
C HIS A 182 17.72 13.57 6.78
N LEU A 183 16.95 13.92 5.74
CA LEU A 183 15.62 14.50 5.87
C LEU A 183 14.61 13.60 5.16
N VAL A 184 13.60 13.16 5.88
CA VAL A 184 12.39 12.58 5.28
C VAL A 184 11.42 13.71 5.02
N ILE A 185 10.94 13.80 3.79
CA ILE A 185 9.93 14.80 3.38
C ILE A 185 8.93 14.06 2.50
N PHE A 186 7.63 14.33 2.66
CA PHE A 186 6.63 13.64 1.87
C PHE A 186 6.88 13.87 0.37
N ASN A 187 6.88 15.12 -0.07
CA ASN A 187 7.25 15.49 -1.44
C ASN A 187 8.56 16.28 -1.48
N SER A 188 9.69 15.61 -1.22
CA SER A 188 11.00 16.27 -1.07
C SER A 188 11.38 17.22 -2.20
N SER A 189 10.97 16.95 -3.46
CA SER A 189 11.21 17.85 -4.58
C SER A 189 10.42 19.17 -4.50
N PHE A 190 9.19 19.11 -3.99
CA PHE A 190 8.35 20.29 -3.80
C PHE A 190 8.91 21.17 -2.70
N ASP A 191 9.11 20.62 -1.50
CA ASP A 191 9.61 21.38 -0.35
C ASP A 191 11.02 21.94 -0.59
N SER A 192 11.92 21.17 -1.23
CA SER A 192 13.27 21.68 -1.59
C SER A 192 13.20 22.88 -2.53
N ARG A 193 12.24 22.86 -3.48
CA ARG A 193 12.00 23.99 -4.38
C ARG A 193 11.48 25.20 -3.60
N MET A 194 10.50 24.99 -2.71
CA MET A 194 9.89 26.04 -1.90
C MET A 194 10.90 26.70 -0.96
N LEU A 195 11.77 25.91 -0.32
CA LEU A 195 12.88 26.44 0.50
C LEU A 195 13.85 27.28 -0.33
N ARG A 196 14.21 26.85 -1.55
CA ARG A 196 15.08 27.63 -2.45
C ARG A 196 14.43 28.92 -2.94
N GLN A 197 13.15 28.88 -3.30
CA GLN A 197 12.41 30.08 -3.70
C GLN A 197 12.31 31.09 -2.56
N THR A 198 11.98 30.61 -1.35
CA THR A 198 11.93 31.42 -0.14
C THR A 198 13.30 32.03 0.16
N ALA A 199 14.36 31.23 0.19
CA ALA A 199 15.71 31.74 0.43
C ALA A 199 16.13 32.82 -0.59
N SER A 200 15.89 32.55 -1.88
CA SER A 200 16.20 33.47 -2.97
C SER A 200 15.46 34.82 -2.85
N ALA A 201 14.19 34.80 -2.41
CA ALA A 201 13.41 36.02 -2.18
C ALA A 201 14.01 36.94 -1.10
N PHE A 202 14.88 36.40 -0.24
CA PHE A 202 15.60 37.14 0.80
C PHE A 202 17.12 37.23 0.55
N GLY A 203 17.59 36.88 -0.66
CA GLY A 203 19.01 36.96 -1.03
C GLY A 203 19.90 35.89 -0.38
N ASP A 204 19.31 34.82 0.16
CA ASP A 204 20.03 33.67 0.71
C ASP A 204 20.24 32.60 -0.37
N GLN A 205 21.48 32.13 -0.51
CA GLN A 205 21.85 31.09 -1.48
C GLN A 205 21.52 29.67 -1.00
N LEU A 206 21.08 29.51 0.26
CA LEU A 206 20.73 28.22 0.86
C LEU A 206 21.88 27.19 0.79
N SER A 207 23.13 27.64 0.97
CA SER A 207 24.34 26.82 0.77
C SER A 207 24.47 25.62 1.72
N TRP A 208 23.71 25.62 2.82
CA TRP A 208 23.67 24.55 3.80
C TRP A 208 22.68 23.42 3.44
N TRP A 209 21.79 23.63 2.48
CA TRP A 209 20.81 22.63 2.04
C TRP A 209 21.45 21.63 1.08
N GLN A 210 21.21 20.34 1.33
CA GLN A 210 21.78 19.22 0.58
C GLN A 210 20.67 18.30 0.09
N GLU A 211 20.23 18.50 -1.16
CA GLU A 211 19.13 17.71 -1.75
C GLU A 211 19.42 16.20 -1.78
N GLN A 212 20.69 15.82 -1.90
CA GLN A 212 21.12 14.42 -1.88
C GLN A 212 20.83 13.72 -0.54
N ASN A 213 20.61 14.47 0.54
CA ASN A 213 20.25 13.91 1.85
C ASN A 213 18.73 13.76 2.03
N CYS A 214 17.93 14.24 1.08
CA CYS A 214 16.47 14.20 1.15
C CYS A 214 15.92 12.86 0.67
N LEU A 215 15.04 12.27 1.47
CA LEU A 215 14.38 10.99 1.29
C LEU A 215 12.89 11.25 1.06
N CYS A 216 12.38 10.87 -0.12
CA CYS A 216 11.01 11.20 -0.53
C CYS A 216 10.01 10.13 -0.06
N ALA A 217 9.24 10.42 0.99
CA ALA A 217 8.27 9.46 1.52
C ALA A 217 7.09 9.19 0.57
N MET A 218 6.71 10.14 -0.30
CA MET A 218 5.70 9.93 -1.34
C MET A 218 6.11 8.84 -2.33
N LYS A 219 7.39 8.79 -2.74
CA LYS A 219 7.90 7.73 -3.62
C LYS A 219 7.95 6.39 -2.90
N LEU A 220 8.43 6.38 -1.65
CA LEU A 220 8.41 5.18 -0.81
C LEU A 220 6.99 4.62 -0.66
N ALA A 221 6.00 5.49 -0.41
CA ALA A 221 4.60 5.12 -0.28
C ALA A 221 4.00 4.63 -1.60
N ALA A 222 4.30 5.30 -2.72
CA ALA A 222 3.85 4.86 -4.05
C ALA A 222 4.43 3.49 -4.41
N ASP A 223 5.70 3.22 -4.07
CA ASP A 223 6.31 1.90 -4.22
C ASP A 223 5.62 0.86 -3.32
N ALA A 224 5.25 1.24 -2.08
CA ALA A 224 4.66 0.34 -1.10
C ALA A 224 3.20 -0.05 -1.44
N PHE A 225 2.37 0.94 -1.76
CA PHE A 225 0.90 0.82 -1.86
C PHE A 225 0.37 0.98 -3.29
N GLY A 226 1.18 1.51 -4.20
CA GLY A 226 0.76 1.90 -5.54
C GLY A 226 0.38 3.37 -5.64
N SER A 227 0.44 3.92 -6.85
CA SER A 227 0.04 5.29 -7.13
C SER A 227 -1.48 5.44 -7.22
N THR A 228 -2.04 6.54 -6.71
CA THR A 228 -3.48 6.85 -6.77
C THR A 228 -3.83 7.84 -7.89
N ASN A 229 -2.84 8.31 -8.66
CA ASN A 229 -3.05 9.24 -9.76
C ASN A 229 -2.22 8.90 -11.01
N ARG A 230 -2.53 9.59 -12.12
CA ARG A 230 -1.87 9.40 -13.43
C ARG A 230 -0.38 9.75 -13.46
N HIS A 231 0.12 10.48 -12.45
CA HIS A 231 1.51 10.91 -12.35
C HIS A 231 2.39 9.90 -11.62
N GLY A 232 1.82 8.76 -11.20
CA GLY A 232 2.59 7.73 -10.49
C GLY A 232 2.87 8.09 -9.03
N THR A 233 2.10 9.00 -8.42
CA THR A 233 2.25 9.38 -7.00
C THR A 233 1.02 9.01 -6.18
N ILE A 234 1.14 9.16 -4.86
CA ILE A 234 0.09 8.94 -3.86
C ILE A 234 0.02 10.16 -2.94
N SER A 235 -1.17 10.53 -2.47
CA SER A 235 -1.32 11.63 -1.50
C SER A 235 -0.90 11.19 -0.09
N LEU A 236 -0.56 12.14 0.79
CA LEU A 236 -0.23 11.81 2.18
C LEU A 236 -1.44 11.16 2.87
N ALA A 237 -2.65 11.66 2.61
CA ALA A 237 -3.89 11.10 3.15
C ALA A 237 -4.14 9.65 2.71
N ASP A 238 -3.98 9.34 1.43
CA ASP A 238 -4.14 7.96 0.95
C ASP A 238 -3.05 7.05 1.53
N ALA A 239 -1.80 7.51 1.54
CA ALA A 239 -0.66 6.75 2.05
C ALA A 239 -0.78 6.43 3.54
N THR A 240 -1.21 7.39 4.36
CA THR A 240 -1.43 7.16 5.80
C THR A 240 -2.63 6.27 6.05
N CYS A 241 -3.70 6.39 5.24
CA CYS A 241 -4.86 5.50 5.29
C CYS A 241 -4.45 4.04 5.01
N GLU A 242 -3.71 3.79 3.92
CA GLU A 242 -3.21 2.46 3.56
C GLU A 242 -2.24 1.89 4.61
N ALA A 243 -1.44 2.73 5.24
CA ALA A 243 -0.53 2.35 6.32
C ALA A 243 -1.22 2.12 7.68
N GLY A 244 -2.51 2.46 7.81
CA GLY A 244 -3.24 2.38 9.08
C GLY A 244 -2.81 3.43 10.11
N VAL A 245 -2.23 4.55 9.66
CA VAL A 245 -1.81 5.67 10.51
C VAL A 245 -3.03 6.52 10.86
N SER A 246 -3.21 6.78 12.15
CA SER A 246 -4.25 7.70 12.64
C SER A 246 -3.71 9.12 12.69
N TRP A 247 -4.38 10.05 11.99
CA TRP A 247 -3.99 11.47 11.99
C TRP A 247 -4.18 12.08 13.39
N LYS A 248 -3.15 12.78 13.88
CA LYS A 248 -3.19 13.49 15.15
C LYS A 248 -3.27 14.99 14.88
N GLY A 249 -4.34 15.64 15.35
CA GLY A 249 -4.54 17.08 15.20
C GLY A 249 -5.23 17.49 13.89
N ARG A 250 -5.16 18.78 13.57
CA ARG A 250 -5.75 19.36 12.35
C ARG A 250 -4.87 18.99 11.15
N ALA A 251 -5.44 18.37 10.11
CA ALA A 251 -4.75 18.18 8.83
C ALA A 251 -4.43 19.53 8.18
N HIS A 252 -3.31 19.61 7.45
CA HIS A 252 -2.80 20.84 6.81
C HIS A 252 -2.24 21.86 7.81
N SER A 253 -1.48 21.35 8.79
CA SER A 253 -0.45 22.11 9.48
C SER A 253 0.86 21.38 9.28
N ALA A 254 1.95 22.13 9.09
CA ALA A 254 3.26 21.54 8.83
C ALA A 254 3.65 20.53 9.93
N ALA A 255 3.31 20.82 11.20
CA ALA A 255 3.66 19.92 12.30
C ALA A 255 2.89 18.60 12.26
N THR A 256 1.59 18.64 11.97
CA THR A 256 0.76 17.43 11.94
C THR A 256 1.09 16.57 10.73
N ASP A 257 1.38 17.19 9.59
CA ASP A 257 1.75 16.52 8.35
C ASP A 257 3.19 15.93 8.43
N ALA A 258 4.13 16.62 9.09
CA ALA A 258 5.45 16.07 9.42
C ALA A 258 5.35 14.84 10.36
N ILE A 259 4.50 14.90 11.39
CA ILE A 259 4.25 13.74 12.28
C ILE A 259 3.61 12.59 11.50
N ALA A 260 2.61 12.86 10.66
CA ALA A 260 1.96 11.86 9.83
C ALA A 260 2.95 11.18 8.87
N THR A 261 3.89 11.96 8.31
CA THR A 261 4.97 11.44 7.48
C THR A 261 5.94 10.56 8.27
N ALA A 262 6.28 10.94 9.51
CA ALA A 262 7.12 10.13 10.41
C ALA A 262 6.44 8.79 10.76
N ASP A 263 5.15 8.85 11.12
CA ASP A 263 4.33 7.68 11.45
C ASP A 263 4.22 6.76 10.21
N LEU A 264 3.97 7.31 9.01
CA LEU A 264 3.93 6.56 7.75
C LEU A 264 5.21 5.76 7.49
N VAL A 265 6.37 6.41 7.53
CA VAL A 265 7.66 5.73 7.29
C VAL A 265 7.91 4.66 8.35
N THR A 266 7.55 4.93 9.61
CA THR A 266 7.73 4.00 10.72
C THR A 266 6.82 2.78 10.61
N GLU A 267 5.56 2.95 10.20
CA GLU A 267 4.64 1.83 9.96
C GLU A 267 5.10 0.96 8.77
N ILE A 268 5.51 1.59 7.66
CA ILE A 268 6.10 0.85 6.53
C ILE A 268 7.32 0.05 7.00
N ALA A 269 8.19 0.62 7.84
CA ALA A 269 9.40 -0.05 8.34
C ALA A 269 9.11 -1.30 9.22
N LYS A 270 7.94 -1.40 9.86
CA LYS A 270 7.58 -2.56 10.70
C LYS A 270 7.24 -3.80 9.88
N VAL A 271 6.64 -3.63 8.70
CA VAL A 271 6.04 -4.74 7.93
C VAL A 271 6.98 -5.94 7.75
N GLN A 272 8.21 -5.72 7.28
CA GLN A 272 9.14 -6.82 7.03
C GLN A 272 9.57 -7.50 8.34
N ARG A 273 9.74 -6.74 9.43
CA ARG A 273 10.07 -7.29 10.75
C ARG A 273 8.95 -8.22 11.24
N ASP A 274 7.71 -7.74 11.15
CA ASP A 274 6.53 -8.48 11.62
C ASP A 274 6.31 -9.77 10.81
N LEU A 275 6.53 -9.72 9.49
CA LEU A 275 6.48 -10.89 8.63
C LEU A 275 7.57 -11.93 8.99
N VAL A 276 8.77 -11.48 9.35
CA VAL A 276 9.86 -12.38 9.79
C VAL A 276 9.49 -13.06 11.10
N VAL A 277 8.99 -12.31 12.09
CA VAL A 277 8.53 -12.86 13.38
C VAL A 277 7.41 -13.87 13.16
N GLN A 278 6.39 -13.50 12.36
CA GLN A 278 5.28 -14.39 12.03
C GLN A 278 5.75 -15.69 11.35
N LEU A 279 6.73 -15.61 10.45
CA LEU A 279 7.29 -16.79 9.79
C LEU A 279 8.02 -17.71 10.79
N GLN A 280 8.82 -17.14 11.68
CA GLN A 280 9.57 -17.90 12.70
C GLN A 280 8.62 -18.62 13.69
N GLU A 281 7.56 -17.95 14.13
CA GLU A 281 6.52 -18.56 14.97
C GLU A 281 5.81 -19.72 14.26
N LEU A 282 5.47 -19.54 12.98
CA LEU A 282 4.87 -20.58 12.16
C LEU A 282 5.84 -21.72 11.83
N GLN A 283 7.16 -21.56 11.97
CA GLN A 283 8.15 -22.63 11.74
C GLN A 283 8.49 -23.38 13.03
N SER A 284 8.63 -22.67 14.16
CA SER A 284 8.98 -23.25 15.47
C SER A 284 7.92 -24.21 16.02
N LYS A 285 6.63 -23.92 15.83
CA LYS A 285 5.50 -24.77 16.30
C LYS A 285 5.45 -26.19 15.71
N GLY A 286 6.44 -26.62 14.91
CA GLY A 286 6.42 -27.86 14.10
C GLY A 286 7.59 -28.77 14.37
N ASN A 287 8.50 -28.30 15.21
CA ASN A 287 9.51 -29.14 15.82
C ASN A 287 9.01 -29.72 17.16
N LEU A 288 7.76 -29.44 17.54
CA LEU A 288 7.12 -29.84 18.81
C LEU A 288 5.94 -30.82 18.61
N GLU A 289 5.57 -31.14 17.36
CA GLU A 289 4.51 -32.10 16.96
C GLU A 289 5.10 -33.22 16.09
#